data_AF-A0A2V1E2W0-F1
#
_entry.id   AF-A0A2V1E2W0-F1
#
_cell.length_a   1.000
_cell.length_b   1.000
_cell.length_c   1.000
_cell.angle_alpha   90.00
_cell.angle_beta   90.00
_cell.angle_gamma   90.00
#
_symmetry.space_group_name_H-M   'P 1'
#
loop_
_entity.id
_entity.type
_entity.pdbx_description
1 polymer ?
#
loop_
_entity_poly.entity_id
_entity_poly.type
_entity_poly.pdbx_seq_one_letter_code
_entity_poly.pdbx_strand_id
1 'polypeptide(L)'
;MSNRYADSPDPGHYNHTHRALLQAFLSQSVMTFDELKPVIAEILIAHEPDREILVNDITQQTVTSMVQTINAHVNALDYEIRSTRNQNNRNLTYALVNGTSDPLTQIATSFTPDEIAYIKRLLDFMFETNNTKIREVMAVKGLKAVQLAKAPPRNRQSQAAGDGDGDEESMATQAGPVIKSVLPNDAEKVLSQLVVQGFFDRSHAGYYSLAPRALMELRTYLKETYNEPPGDEDEDDEPVTRIRDCEGCREIVTVGLRCDNKECGVRWHDHCAMQYFRNQQGSRRRCPKCKAEWEGETYVGEKADQAGGRRRTTNGQSSMIDEDDE
;
A
#
# COMPACT_ATOMS: atom_id res chain seq x y z
N MET A 1 40.88 -10.14 -38.42
CA MET A 1 40.92 -11.07 -37.30
C MET A 1 40.19 -10.42 -36.14
N SER A 2 38.88 -10.63 -36.10
CA SER A 2 37.98 -10.01 -35.13
C SER A 2 38.14 -10.70 -33.79
N ASN A 3 38.58 -9.94 -32.80
CA ASN A 3 38.81 -10.40 -31.43
C ASN A 3 37.43 -10.70 -30.81
N ARG A 4 36.98 -11.95 -30.94
CA ARG A 4 35.87 -12.49 -30.15
C ARG A 4 36.39 -12.59 -28.73
N TYR A 5 36.06 -11.58 -27.91
CA TYR A 5 36.13 -11.73 -26.47
C TYR A 5 35.29 -12.96 -26.12
N ALA A 6 36.00 -14.01 -25.70
CA ALA A 6 35.40 -15.17 -25.08
C ALA A 6 34.79 -14.68 -23.76
N ASP A 7 33.49 -14.42 -23.79
CA ASP A 7 32.67 -14.18 -22.62
C ASP A 7 32.68 -15.51 -21.83
N SER A 8 33.56 -15.59 -20.82
CA SER A 8 33.49 -16.65 -19.84
C SER A 8 32.22 -16.41 -19.03
N PRO A 9 31.33 -17.40 -18.86
CA PRO A 9 30.09 -17.19 -18.14
C PRO A 9 30.41 -17.13 -16.65
N ASP A 10 30.67 -15.92 -16.15
CA ASP A 10 30.55 -15.64 -14.73
C ASP A 10 29.04 -15.57 -14.43
N PRO A 11 28.47 -16.49 -13.63
CA PRO A 11 27.05 -16.50 -13.29
C PRO A 11 26.58 -15.23 -12.54
N GLY A 12 27.48 -14.30 -12.20
CA GLY A 12 27.18 -12.97 -11.68
C GLY A 12 27.24 -11.80 -12.68
N HIS A 13 27.57 -12.02 -13.95
CA HIS A 13 27.78 -10.93 -14.91
C HIS A 13 26.46 -10.47 -15.56
N TYR A 14 26.24 -9.15 -15.57
CA TYR A 14 25.09 -8.52 -16.21
C TYR A 14 25.19 -8.61 -17.73
N ASN A 15 24.20 -9.23 -18.36
CA ASN A 15 24.21 -9.57 -19.78
C ASN A 15 22.85 -9.28 -20.45
N HIS A 16 22.65 -9.78 -21.68
CA HIS A 16 21.44 -9.53 -22.46
C HIS A 16 20.16 -10.12 -21.86
N THR A 17 20.23 -11.21 -21.08
CA THR A 17 19.03 -11.79 -20.44
C THR A 17 18.49 -10.84 -19.36
N HIS A 18 19.38 -10.23 -18.58
CA HIS A 18 19.05 -9.21 -17.59
C HIS A 18 18.44 -7.96 -18.23
N ARG A 19 19.00 -7.51 -19.36
CA ARG A 19 18.47 -6.36 -20.13
C ARG A 19 17.08 -6.65 -20.68
N ALA A 20 16.85 -7.85 -21.24
CA ALA A 20 15.56 -8.26 -21.76
C ALA A 20 14.50 -8.35 -20.64
N LEU A 21 14.88 -8.88 -19.46
CA LEU A 21 13.98 -8.95 -18.31
C LEU A 21 13.64 -7.54 -17.80
N LEU A 22 14.63 -6.64 -17.71
CA LEU A 22 14.38 -5.25 -17.36
C LEU A 22 13.46 -4.55 -18.38
N GLN A 23 13.61 -4.82 -19.68
CA GLN A 23 12.71 -4.32 -20.71
C GLN A 23 11.28 -4.84 -20.52
N ALA A 24 11.11 -6.11 -20.14
CA ALA A 24 9.79 -6.65 -19.81
C ALA A 24 9.15 -5.87 -18.64
N PHE A 25 9.92 -5.55 -17.59
CA PHE A 25 9.45 -4.71 -16.48
C PHE A 25 9.15 -3.26 -16.87
N LEU A 26 9.86 -2.69 -17.84
CA LEU A 26 9.56 -1.35 -18.37
C LEU A 26 8.25 -1.35 -19.18
N SER A 27 7.94 -2.42 -19.92
CA SER A 27 6.66 -2.57 -20.61
C SER A 27 5.50 -2.93 -19.68
N GLN A 28 5.78 -3.77 -18.67
CA GLN A 28 4.83 -4.25 -17.71
C GLN A 28 5.43 -4.07 -16.31
N SER A 29 5.11 -2.94 -15.71
CA SER A 29 5.62 -2.52 -14.39
C SER A 29 5.40 -3.52 -13.25
N VAL A 30 4.43 -4.44 -13.38
CA VAL A 30 4.05 -5.41 -12.35
C VAL A 30 3.79 -6.77 -12.96
N MET A 31 4.45 -7.80 -12.42
CA MET A 31 4.22 -9.20 -12.80
C MET A 31 4.21 -10.09 -11.56
N THR A 32 3.32 -11.06 -11.52
CA THR A 32 3.37 -12.15 -10.55
C THR A 32 4.48 -13.13 -10.88
N PHE A 33 4.85 -13.97 -9.91
CA PHE A 33 5.81 -15.04 -10.15
C PHE A 33 5.36 -15.97 -11.30
N ASP A 34 4.08 -16.32 -11.37
CA ASP A 34 3.54 -17.19 -12.42
C ASP A 34 3.58 -16.54 -13.81
N GLU A 35 3.41 -15.21 -13.88
CA GLU A 35 3.56 -14.43 -15.12
C GLU A 35 5.02 -14.25 -15.53
N LEU A 36 5.95 -14.17 -14.57
CA LEU A 36 7.39 -14.05 -14.85
C LEU A 36 8.00 -15.33 -15.43
N LYS A 37 7.53 -16.51 -15.00
CA LYS A 37 8.08 -17.79 -15.45
C LYS A 37 8.13 -17.93 -16.98
N PRO A 38 7.03 -17.72 -17.74
CA PRO A 38 7.08 -17.82 -19.19
C PRO A 38 7.97 -16.73 -19.81
N VAL A 39 7.97 -15.50 -19.28
CA VAL A 39 8.84 -14.42 -19.79
C VAL A 39 10.31 -14.78 -19.66
N ILE A 40 10.73 -15.28 -18.50
CA ILE A 40 12.12 -15.68 -18.27
C ILE A 40 12.49 -16.90 -19.10
N ALA A 41 11.59 -17.89 -19.23
CA ALA A 41 11.84 -19.04 -20.07
C ALA A 41 12.13 -18.63 -21.52
N GLU A 42 11.29 -17.76 -22.12
CA GLU A 42 11.50 -17.24 -23.47
C GLU A 42 12.82 -16.46 -23.61
N ILE A 43 13.16 -15.63 -22.63
CA ILE A 43 14.44 -14.88 -22.61
C ILE A 43 15.64 -15.84 -22.61
N LEU A 44 15.58 -16.90 -21.79
CA LEU A 44 16.69 -17.85 -21.67
C LEU A 44 16.79 -18.74 -22.92
N ILE A 45 15.68 -19.18 -23.51
CA ILE A 45 15.66 -19.90 -24.79
C ILE A 45 16.27 -19.04 -25.90
N ALA A 46 15.94 -17.75 -25.96
CA ALA A 46 16.51 -16.84 -26.94
C ALA A 46 18.03 -16.62 -26.75
N HIS A 47 18.53 -16.74 -25.52
CA HIS A 47 19.95 -16.61 -25.20
C HIS A 47 20.75 -17.89 -25.50
N GLU A 48 20.17 -19.05 -25.20
CA GLU A 48 20.76 -20.39 -25.41
C GLU A 48 19.78 -21.30 -26.17
N PRO A 49 19.65 -21.17 -27.51
CA PRO A 49 18.63 -21.90 -28.30
C PRO A 49 18.80 -23.42 -28.28
N ASP A 50 20.01 -23.92 -28.05
CA ASP A 50 20.31 -25.35 -27.99
C ASP A 50 19.90 -26.00 -26.65
N ARG A 51 19.45 -25.20 -25.67
CA ARG A 51 19.05 -25.66 -24.35
C ARG A 51 17.53 -25.70 -24.25
N GLU A 52 16.99 -26.88 -23.97
CA GLU A 52 15.58 -27.02 -23.62
C GLU A 52 15.33 -26.43 -22.22
N ILE A 53 14.50 -25.39 -22.16
CA ILE A 53 14.07 -24.75 -20.91
C ILE A 53 12.56 -24.76 -20.87
N LEU A 54 11.99 -25.43 -19.88
CA LEU A 54 10.56 -25.44 -19.65
C LEU A 54 10.18 -24.33 -18.68
N VAL A 55 8.95 -23.80 -18.80
CA VAL A 55 8.41 -22.79 -17.87
C VAL A 55 8.52 -23.26 -16.42
N ASN A 56 8.37 -24.56 -16.16
CA ASN A 56 8.46 -25.14 -14.82
C ASN A 56 9.88 -25.23 -14.26
N ASP A 57 10.91 -25.09 -15.10
CA ASP A 57 12.31 -25.06 -14.66
C ASP A 57 12.67 -23.70 -14.04
N ILE A 58 11.84 -22.67 -14.28
CA ILE A 58 12.03 -21.34 -13.69
C ILE A 58 11.59 -21.36 -12.23
N THR A 59 12.60 -21.33 -11.34
CA THR A 59 12.42 -21.32 -9.89
C THR A 59 12.44 -19.89 -9.33
N GLN A 60 11.96 -19.72 -8.09
CA GLN A 60 12.08 -18.45 -7.38
C GLN A 60 13.55 -18.03 -7.19
N GLN A 61 14.47 -19.00 -7.03
CA GLN A 61 15.90 -18.73 -6.93
C GLN A 61 16.46 -18.13 -8.23
N THR A 62 16.03 -18.65 -9.38
CA THR A 62 16.40 -18.09 -10.69
C THR A 62 15.97 -16.63 -10.80
N VAL A 63 14.71 -16.33 -10.45
CA VAL A 63 14.20 -14.94 -10.47
C VAL A 63 14.98 -14.05 -9.51
N THR A 64 15.22 -14.53 -8.29
CA THR A 64 15.96 -13.78 -7.27
C THR A 64 17.36 -13.41 -7.74
N SER A 65 18.08 -14.36 -8.34
CA SER A 65 19.42 -14.13 -8.87
C SER A 65 19.42 -13.08 -9.99
N MET A 66 18.50 -13.19 -10.96
CA MET A 66 18.41 -12.23 -12.06
C MET A 66 18.05 -10.82 -11.55
N VAL A 67 17.10 -10.73 -10.62
CA VAL A 67 16.67 -9.46 -10.00
C VAL A 67 17.83 -8.81 -9.23
N GLN A 68 18.61 -9.58 -8.46
CA GLN A 68 19.77 -9.06 -7.74
C GLN A 68 20.81 -8.46 -8.70
N THR A 69 21.12 -9.16 -9.78
CA THR A 69 22.06 -8.66 -10.80
C THR A 69 21.51 -7.41 -11.49
N ILE A 70 20.21 -7.34 -11.79
CA ILE A 70 19.58 -6.14 -12.36
C ILE A 70 19.64 -4.97 -11.39
N ASN A 71 19.24 -5.16 -10.14
CA ASN A 71 19.21 -4.09 -9.11
C ASN A 71 20.60 -3.50 -8.88
N ALA A 72 21.65 -4.33 -8.86
CA ALA A 72 23.04 -3.85 -8.80
C ALA A 72 23.39 -2.82 -9.90
N HIS A 73 22.68 -2.84 -11.04
CA HIS A 73 22.90 -1.93 -12.16
C HIS A 73 21.92 -0.75 -12.20
N VAL A 74 20.65 -0.97 -11.83
CA VAL A 74 19.61 0.07 -11.90
C VAL A 74 19.51 0.94 -10.65
N ASN A 75 20.09 0.52 -9.52
CA ASN A 75 20.07 1.28 -8.28
C ASN A 75 20.68 2.69 -8.41
N ALA A 76 21.66 2.87 -9.30
CA ALA A 76 22.26 4.19 -9.56
C ALA A 76 21.30 5.21 -10.21
N LEU A 77 20.16 4.73 -10.71
CA LEU A 77 19.08 5.54 -11.27
C LEU A 77 17.88 5.64 -10.31
N ASP A 78 18.06 5.26 -9.05
CA ASP A 78 17.02 5.12 -8.03
C ASP A 78 15.91 4.12 -8.41
N TYR A 79 16.13 3.25 -9.39
CA TYR A 79 15.20 2.18 -9.72
C TYR A 79 15.61 0.88 -9.04
N GLU A 80 14.62 0.10 -8.62
CA GLU A 80 14.82 -1.23 -8.03
C GLU A 80 13.65 -2.13 -8.39
N ILE A 81 13.91 -3.38 -8.77
CA ILE A 81 12.87 -4.41 -8.84
C ILE A 81 12.69 -4.98 -7.43
N ARG A 82 11.53 -4.76 -6.85
CA ARG A 82 11.14 -5.30 -5.54
C ARG A 82 10.09 -6.39 -5.69
N SER A 83 9.98 -7.21 -4.64
CA SER A 83 8.95 -8.24 -4.56
C SER A 83 8.20 -8.15 -3.24
N THR A 84 6.89 -8.35 -3.28
CA THR A 84 6.06 -8.49 -2.08
C THR A 84 4.93 -9.48 -2.33
N ARG A 85 4.36 -10.03 -1.26
CA ARG A 85 3.16 -10.87 -1.38
C ARG A 85 1.92 -9.99 -1.33
N ASN A 86 1.02 -10.18 -2.28
CA ASN A 86 -0.28 -9.53 -2.22
C ASN A 86 -1.01 -9.95 -0.93
N GLN A 87 -1.50 -8.96 -0.17
CA GLN A 87 -2.04 -9.17 1.17
C GLN A 87 -3.37 -9.93 1.16
N ASN A 88 -4.07 -9.97 0.02
CA ASN A 88 -5.36 -10.64 -0.15
C ASN A 88 -5.20 -12.08 -0.66
N ASN A 89 -4.52 -12.26 -1.80
CA ASN A 89 -4.44 -13.57 -2.47
C ASN A 89 -3.13 -14.34 -2.20
N ARG A 90 -2.13 -13.70 -1.58
CA ARG A 90 -0.79 -14.25 -1.22
C ARG A 90 0.15 -14.51 -2.41
N ASN A 91 -0.25 -14.14 -3.62
CA ASN A 91 0.58 -14.27 -4.81
C ASN A 91 1.82 -13.37 -4.66
N LEU A 92 2.97 -13.90 -5.06
CA LEU A 92 4.22 -13.16 -5.06
C LEU A 92 4.25 -12.25 -6.29
N THR A 93 4.33 -10.96 -6.06
CA THR A 93 4.32 -9.91 -7.09
C THR A 93 5.67 -9.22 -7.11
N TYR A 94 6.19 -9.00 -8.30
CA TYR A 94 7.40 -8.23 -8.57
C TYR A 94 7.02 -6.95 -9.29
N ALA A 95 7.67 -5.84 -8.95
CA ALA A 95 7.49 -4.59 -9.66
C ALA A 95 8.79 -3.81 -9.72
N LEU A 96 8.98 -3.10 -10.83
CA LEU A 96 10.01 -2.06 -10.94
C LEU A 96 9.50 -0.82 -10.22
N VAL A 97 10.10 -0.50 -9.08
CA VAL A 97 9.79 0.68 -8.28
C VAL A 97 10.87 1.72 -8.50
N ASN A 98 10.50 2.99 -8.40
CA ASN A 98 11.46 4.06 -8.31
C ASN A 98 11.48 4.58 -6.86
N GLY A 99 12.67 4.51 -6.27
CA GLY A 99 13.01 4.87 -4.90
C GLY A 99 13.22 6.36 -4.67
N THR A 100 13.02 7.23 -5.66
CA THR A 100 13.01 8.69 -5.45
C THR A 100 11.97 9.08 -4.41
N SER A 101 12.33 10.04 -3.56
CA SER A 101 11.57 10.46 -2.37
C SER A 101 10.22 11.15 -2.64
N ASP A 102 9.92 11.52 -3.89
CA ASP A 102 8.63 12.10 -4.26
C ASP A 102 7.84 11.18 -5.21
N PRO A 103 7.11 10.20 -4.67
CA PRO A 103 6.34 9.29 -5.50
C PRO A 103 5.05 9.90 -6.06
N LEU A 104 4.57 11.04 -5.55
CA LEU A 104 3.49 11.79 -6.22
C LEU A 104 3.98 12.35 -7.56
N THR A 105 5.27 12.66 -7.69
CA THR A 105 5.89 13.07 -8.97
C THR A 105 5.98 11.93 -10.00
N GLN A 106 6.03 10.66 -9.59
CA GLN A 106 5.96 9.53 -10.55
C GLN A 106 4.54 9.30 -11.07
N ILE A 107 3.55 9.45 -10.20
CA ILE A 107 2.15 9.51 -10.64
C ILE A 107 1.98 10.74 -11.57
N ALA A 108 2.66 11.85 -11.31
CA ALA A 108 2.58 13.06 -12.12
C ALA A 108 3.00 12.91 -13.59
N THR A 109 3.76 11.87 -13.96
CA THR A 109 4.12 11.68 -15.38
C THR A 109 2.92 11.23 -16.22
N SER A 110 1.93 10.59 -15.60
CA SER A 110 0.74 10.04 -16.28
C SER A 110 -0.56 10.78 -15.93
N PHE A 111 -0.54 11.59 -14.87
CA PHE A 111 -1.72 12.26 -14.33
C PHE A 111 -1.49 13.77 -14.27
N THR A 112 -2.55 14.53 -14.58
CA THR A 112 -2.56 15.98 -14.47
C THR A 112 -2.49 16.44 -13.00
N PRO A 113 -2.09 17.71 -12.72
CA PRO A 113 -2.04 18.22 -11.34
C PRO A 113 -3.34 18.06 -10.55
N ASP A 114 -4.49 18.23 -11.19
CA ASP A 114 -5.80 18.07 -10.55
C ASP A 114 -6.11 16.59 -10.21
N GLU A 115 -5.67 15.66 -11.06
CA GLU A 115 -5.80 14.22 -10.84
C GLU A 115 -4.86 13.75 -9.72
N ILE A 116 -3.62 14.24 -9.67
CA ILE A 116 -2.68 13.97 -8.56
C ILE A 116 -3.28 14.45 -7.24
N ALA A 117 -3.87 15.64 -7.22
CA ALA A 117 -4.54 16.15 -6.02
C ALA A 117 -5.74 15.29 -5.62
N TYR A 118 -6.49 14.75 -6.59
CA TYR A 118 -7.54 13.77 -6.32
C TYR A 118 -6.96 12.47 -5.74
N ILE A 119 -5.87 11.96 -6.29
CA ILE A 119 -5.18 10.76 -5.77
C ILE A 119 -4.71 11.00 -4.33
N LYS A 120 -4.12 12.16 -4.04
CA LYS A 120 -3.77 12.53 -2.66
C LYS A 120 -5.00 12.51 -1.74
N ARG A 121 -6.13 13.09 -2.17
CA ARG A 121 -7.39 13.02 -1.39
C ARG A 121 -7.88 11.59 -1.15
N LEU A 122 -7.65 10.66 -2.08
CA LEU A 122 -7.95 9.24 -1.87
C LEU A 122 -7.04 8.64 -0.79
N LEU A 123 -5.73 8.91 -0.86
CA LEU A 123 -4.76 8.43 0.14
C LEU A 123 -5.05 9.01 1.53
N ASP A 124 -5.28 10.32 1.64
CA ASP A 124 -5.62 11.00 2.90
C ASP A 124 -6.92 10.39 3.48
N PHE A 125 -7.93 10.15 2.64
CA PHE A 125 -9.14 9.48 3.09
C PHE A 125 -8.89 8.04 3.57
N MET A 126 -8.05 7.27 2.88
CA MET A 126 -7.71 5.90 3.28
C MET A 126 -6.97 5.86 4.62
N PHE A 127 -5.93 6.68 4.77
CA PHE A 127 -4.94 6.54 5.85
C PHE A 127 -5.13 7.50 7.03
N GLU A 128 -5.89 8.58 6.87
CA GLU A 128 -6.27 9.47 7.97
C GLU A 128 -7.73 9.27 8.36
N THR A 129 -8.65 9.37 7.38
CA THR A 129 -10.09 9.36 7.69
C THR A 129 -10.61 7.96 7.98
N ASN A 130 -10.20 6.96 7.20
CA ASN A 130 -10.68 5.58 7.29
C ASN A 130 -9.70 4.63 7.98
N ASN A 131 -8.80 5.20 8.77
CA ASN A 131 -7.83 4.48 9.58
C ASN A 131 -7.75 5.11 10.98
N THR A 132 -8.61 4.64 11.88
CA THR A 132 -8.68 5.12 13.26
C THR A 132 -8.28 4.02 14.24
N LYS A 133 -7.93 4.38 15.49
CA LYS A 133 -7.55 3.42 16.56
C LYS A 133 -8.55 2.26 16.74
N ILE A 134 -9.82 2.47 16.39
CA ILE A 134 -10.90 1.48 16.55
C ILE A 134 -11.23 0.80 15.22
N ARG A 135 -11.10 1.49 14.09
CA ARG A 135 -11.52 1.01 12.77
C ARG A 135 -10.44 1.30 11.72
N GLU A 136 -9.66 0.28 11.39
CA GLU A 136 -8.50 0.34 10.48
C GLU A 136 -8.86 -0.24 9.11
N VAL A 137 -9.62 0.52 8.31
CA VAL A 137 -10.12 0.02 7.01
C VAL A 137 -9.12 0.24 5.89
N MET A 138 -8.42 1.39 5.87
CA MET A 138 -7.39 1.72 4.88
C MET A 138 -7.78 1.46 3.41
N ALA A 139 -9.07 1.65 3.11
CA ALA A 139 -9.67 1.45 1.80
C ALA A 139 -10.86 2.42 1.63
N VAL A 140 -11.32 2.63 0.39
CA VAL A 140 -12.43 3.55 0.10
C VAL A 140 -13.48 2.88 -0.78
N LYS A 141 -14.77 2.97 -0.42
CA LYS A 141 -15.87 2.48 -1.26
C LYS A 141 -16.00 3.31 -2.53
N GLY A 142 -16.36 2.68 -3.65
CA GLY A 142 -16.42 3.33 -4.96
C GLY A 142 -17.22 4.64 -5.00
N LEU A 143 -18.41 4.69 -4.39
CA LEU A 143 -19.20 5.93 -4.32
C LEU A 143 -18.46 7.06 -3.59
N LYS A 144 -17.78 6.74 -2.48
CA LYS A 144 -17.02 7.73 -1.73
C LYS A 144 -15.75 8.15 -2.50
N ALA A 145 -15.12 7.22 -3.22
CA ALA A 145 -13.98 7.52 -4.07
C ALA A 145 -14.34 8.60 -5.10
N VAL A 146 -15.43 8.41 -5.85
CA VAL A 146 -15.90 9.40 -6.84
C VAL A 146 -16.27 10.74 -6.19
N GLN A 147 -16.85 10.73 -4.99
CA GLN A 147 -17.17 11.97 -4.26
C GLN A 147 -15.92 12.77 -3.85
N LEU A 148 -14.79 12.11 -3.59
CA LEU A 148 -13.52 12.75 -3.24
C LEU A 148 -12.88 13.49 -4.42
N ALA A 149 -13.41 13.34 -5.64
CA ALA A 149 -12.99 14.11 -6.81
C ALA A 149 -13.27 15.61 -6.65
N LYS A 150 -14.31 15.97 -5.88
CA LYS A 150 -14.62 17.35 -5.53
C LYS A 150 -13.63 17.86 -4.49
N ALA A 151 -12.94 18.93 -4.82
CA ALA A 151 -12.09 19.63 -3.86
C ALA A 151 -12.97 20.20 -2.72
N PRO A 152 -12.52 20.14 -1.46
CA PRO A 152 -13.23 20.77 -0.37
C PRO A 152 -13.38 22.28 -0.66
N PRO A 153 -14.53 22.89 -0.30
CA PRO A 153 -14.69 24.33 -0.45
C PRO A 153 -13.58 25.02 0.35
N ARG A 154 -12.83 25.94 -0.28
CA ARG A 154 -11.95 26.84 0.50
C ARG A 154 -12.84 27.52 1.52
N ASN A 155 -12.48 27.43 2.80
CA ASN A 155 -12.96 28.37 3.79
C ASN A 155 -12.52 29.75 3.27
N ARG A 156 -13.42 30.44 2.56
CA ARG A 156 -13.40 31.89 2.58
C ARG A 156 -13.61 32.19 4.05
N GLN A 157 -12.54 32.42 4.80
CA GLN A 157 -12.66 33.27 5.96
C GLN A 157 -13.28 34.54 5.40
N SER A 158 -14.57 34.66 5.61
CA SER A 158 -15.29 35.92 5.48
C SER A 158 -14.49 36.87 6.35
N GLN A 159 -13.73 37.77 5.71
CA GLN A 159 -13.42 39.06 6.32
C GLN A 159 -14.77 39.69 6.63
N ALA A 160 -15.27 39.41 7.83
CA ALA A 160 -16.34 40.14 8.44
C ALA A 160 -15.73 41.50 8.79
N ALA A 161 -16.24 42.53 8.11
CA ALA A 161 -16.10 43.95 8.36
C ALA A 161 -15.38 44.32 9.67
N GLY A 162 -14.10 44.67 9.55
CA GLY A 162 -13.43 45.57 10.47
C GLY A 162 -13.28 46.91 9.75
N ASP A 163 -14.17 47.84 10.04
CA ASP A 163 -14.05 49.24 9.65
C ASP A 163 -12.84 49.80 10.42
N GLY A 164 -11.71 49.94 9.73
CA GLY A 164 -10.42 50.28 10.32
C GLY A 164 -9.53 50.92 9.27
N ASP A 165 -9.66 52.24 9.16
CA ASP A 165 -8.79 53.15 8.40
C ASP A 165 -7.33 52.95 8.84
N GLY A 166 -6.43 52.65 7.89
CA GLY A 166 -4.99 52.52 8.18
C GLY A 166 -4.20 51.64 7.20
N ASP A 167 -3.60 52.31 6.20
CA ASP A 167 -2.34 51.99 5.50
C ASP A 167 -2.17 50.60 4.83
N GLU A 168 -2.45 50.58 3.53
CA GLU A 168 -2.18 49.49 2.60
C GLU A 168 -0.68 49.32 2.31
N GLU A 169 0.01 48.48 3.08
CA GLU A 169 1.19 47.75 2.60
C GLU A 169 1.05 46.27 2.96
N SER A 170 0.06 45.63 2.34
CA SER A 170 -0.21 44.20 2.52
C SER A 170 0.65 43.36 1.59
N MET A 171 1.56 42.62 2.22
CA MET A 171 2.36 41.55 1.65
C MET A 171 1.52 40.66 0.72
N ALA A 172 1.98 40.50 -0.52
CA ALA A 172 1.50 39.47 -1.43
C ALA A 172 1.72 38.09 -0.81
N THR A 173 0.67 37.52 -0.21
CA THR A 173 0.65 36.10 0.13
C THR A 173 0.68 35.32 -1.18
N GLN A 174 1.72 34.51 -1.35
CA GLN A 174 1.90 33.65 -2.51
C GLN A 174 0.71 32.68 -2.59
N ALA A 175 -0.25 33.00 -3.46
CA ALA A 175 -1.34 32.11 -3.79
C ALA A 175 -0.76 30.93 -4.57
N GLY A 176 -0.59 29.79 -3.89
CA GLY A 176 -0.27 28.52 -4.54
C GLY A 176 -1.30 28.18 -5.63
N PRO A 177 -0.96 27.26 -6.55
CA PRO A 177 -1.78 26.93 -7.72
C PRO A 177 -3.21 26.55 -7.31
N VAL A 178 -4.19 27.04 -8.08
CA VAL A 178 -5.61 26.73 -7.88
C VAL A 178 -5.85 25.27 -8.30
N ILE A 179 -5.76 24.35 -7.34
CA ILE A 179 -6.12 22.94 -7.54
C ILE A 179 -7.64 22.85 -7.73
N LYS A 180 -8.08 22.35 -8.88
CA LYS A 180 -9.50 22.27 -9.25
C LYS A 180 -10.10 20.91 -8.85
N SER A 181 -11.42 20.87 -8.82
CA SER A 181 -12.17 19.62 -8.70
C SER A 181 -12.09 18.82 -10.00
N VAL A 182 -11.97 17.51 -9.90
CA VAL A 182 -12.10 16.59 -11.04
C VAL A 182 -13.57 16.26 -11.23
N LEU A 183 -14.05 16.18 -12.48
CA LEU A 183 -15.44 15.78 -12.76
C LEU A 183 -15.65 14.30 -12.39
N PRO A 184 -16.87 13.88 -12.00
CA PRO A 184 -17.13 12.48 -11.60
C PRO A 184 -16.73 11.44 -12.65
N ASN A 185 -17.01 11.68 -13.92
CA ASN A 185 -16.64 10.76 -15.00
C ASN A 185 -15.12 10.64 -15.16
N ASP A 186 -14.38 11.73 -14.94
CA ASP A 186 -12.92 11.72 -15.02
C ASP A 186 -12.33 11.05 -13.77
N ALA A 187 -12.99 11.16 -12.61
CA ALA A 187 -12.61 10.43 -11.41
C ALA A 187 -12.71 8.90 -11.59
N GLU A 188 -13.75 8.40 -12.27
CA GLU A 188 -13.88 6.98 -12.59
C GLU A 188 -12.81 6.50 -13.57
N LYS A 189 -12.43 7.33 -14.56
CA LYS A 189 -11.33 7.03 -15.48
C LYS A 189 -10.00 6.96 -14.73
N VAL A 190 -9.72 7.92 -13.85
CA VAL A 190 -8.50 7.93 -13.02
C VAL A 190 -8.45 6.68 -12.15
N LEU A 191 -9.54 6.33 -11.45
CA LEU A 191 -9.61 5.09 -10.67
C LEU A 191 -9.34 3.84 -11.51
N SER A 192 -9.93 3.77 -12.71
CA SER A 192 -9.71 2.64 -13.63
C SER A 192 -8.26 2.57 -14.09
N GLN A 193 -7.63 3.71 -14.40
CA GLN A 193 -6.22 3.78 -14.78
C GLN A 193 -5.30 3.36 -13.62
N LEU A 194 -5.58 3.79 -12.39
CA LEU A 194 -4.82 3.37 -11.21
C LEU A 194 -4.88 1.85 -10.98
N VAL A 195 -6.03 1.23 -11.26
CA VAL A 195 -6.17 -0.22 -11.19
C VAL A 195 -5.37 -0.91 -12.29
N VAL A 196 -5.50 -0.45 -13.53
CA VAL A 196 -4.76 -1.01 -14.67
C VAL A 196 -3.24 -0.89 -14.51
N GLN A 197 -2.76 0.23 -13.96
CA GLN A 197 -1.34 0.45 -13.68
C GLN A 197 -0.85 -0.26 -12.40
N GLY A 198 -1.73 -0.99 -11.71
CA GLY A 198 -1.39 -1.76 -10.51
C GLY A 198 -1.09 -0.91 -9.28
N PHE A 199 -1.52 0.36 -9.24
CA PHE A 199 -1.43 1.17 -8.03
C PHE A 199 -2.54 0.82 -7.04
N PHE A 200 -3.76 0.59 -7.54
CA PHE A 200 -4.93 0.27 -6.71
C PHE A 200 -5.48 -1.12 -7.06
N ASP A 201 -6.00 -1.83 -6.07
CA ASP A 201 -6.84 -3.01 -6.26
C ASP A 201 -8.31 -2.62 -6.05
N ARG A 202 -9.23 -3.26 -6.79
CA ARG A 202 -10.67 -3.16 -6.55
C ARG A 202 -11.22 -4.49 -6.05
N SER A 203 -11.76 -4.51 -4.83
CA SER A 203 -12.37 -5.71 -4.27
C SER A 203 -13.77 -5.98 -4.85
N HIS A 204 -14.23 -7.23 -4.72
CA HIS A 204 -15.59 -7.63 -5.12
C HIS A 204 -16.68 -6.86 -4.35
N ALA A 205 -16.37 -6.39 -3.13
CA ALA A 205 -17.26 -5.57 -2.33
C ALA A 205 -17.23 -4.08 -2.73
N GLY A 206 -16.48 -3.72 -3.78
CA GLY A 206 -16.43 -2.37 -4.35
C GLY A 206 -15.52 -1.40 -3.60
N TYR A 207 -14.55 -1.90 -2.84
CA TYR A 207 -13.51 -1.06 -2.24
C TYR A 207 -12.33 -0.90 -3.17
N TYR A 208 -11.73 0.29 -3.14
CA TYR A 208 -10.39 0.54 -3.63
C TYR A 208 -9.41 0.55 -2.47
N SER A 209 -8.27 -0.13 -2.62
CA SER A 209 -7.15 -0.12 -1.68
C SER A 209 -5.83 -0.10 -2.44
N LEU A 210 -4.71 0.19 -1.77
CA LEU A 210 -3.40 0.10 -2.43
C LEU A 210 -3.09 -1.34 -2.84
N ALA A 211 -2.65 -1.50 -4.09
CA ALA A 211 -2.13 -2.73 -4.64
C ALA A 211 -0.65 -2.94 -4.23
N PRO A 212 -0.09 -4.15 -4.43
CA PRO A 212 1.27 -4.48 -4.01
C PRO A 212 2.35 -3.52 -4.52
N ARG A 213 2.27 -3.08 -5.79
CA ARG A 213 3.22 -2.12 -6.37
C ARG A 213 3.23 -0.82 -5.58
N ALA A 214 2.06 -0.22 -5.36
CA ALA A 214 1.95 1.04 -4.62
C ALA A 214 2.47 0.90 -3.19
N LEU A 215 2.28 -0.23 -2.52
CA LEU A 215 2.82 -0.44 -1.17
C LEU A 215 4.35 -0.52 -1.16
N MET A 216 4.98 -1.06 -2.20
CA MET A 216 6.44 -1.10 -2.33
C MET A 216 7.02 0.27 -2.71
N GLU A 217 6.36 0.97 -3.63
CA GLU A 217 6.79 2.24 -4.21
C GLU A 217 6.56 3.41 -3.23
N LEU A 218 5.38 3.47 -2.62
CA LEU A 218 4.97 4.56 -1.71
C LEU A 218 5.40 4.31 -0.26
N ARG A 219 6.18 3.26 0.03
CA ARG A 219 6.45 2.81 1.41
C ARG A 219 6.94 3.94 2.32
N THR A 220 7.95 4.67 1.84
CA THR A 220 8.57 5.78 2.58
C THR A 220 7.60 6.93 2.71
N TYR A 221 7.01 7.37 1.59
CA TYR A 221 6.02 8.45 1.55
C TYR A 221 4.84 8.23 2.50
N LEU A 222 4.24 7.03 2.52
CA LEU A 222 3.11 6.72 3.40
C LEU A 222 3.50 6.87 4.87
N LYS A 223 4.70 6.42 5.25
CA LYS A 223 5.19 6.51 6.63
C LYS A 223 5.51 7.94 7.02
N GLU A 224 6.20 8.69 6.17
CA GLU A 224 6.57 10.09 6.45
C GLU A 224 5.36 11.02 6.45
N THR A 225 4.36 10.74 5.61
CA THR A 225 3.17 11.59 5.50
C THR A 225 2.16 11.34 6.62
N TYR A 226 1.95 10.07 7.01
CA TYR A 226 0.82 9.71 7.88
C TYR A 226 1.23 9.29 9.30
N ASN A 227 2.53 9.19 9.60
CA ASN A 227 3.01 9.03 10.96
C ASN A 227 3.61 10.34 11.46
N GLU A 228 3.19 10.77 12.65
CA GLU A 228 3.70 11.97 13.30
C GLU A 228 4.75 11.55 14.35
N PRO A 229 5.95 12.14 14.33
CA PRO A 229 6.89 12.00 15.44
C PRO A 229 6.30 12.65 16.71
N PRO A 230 6.81 12.32 17.90
CA PRO A 230 6.47 13.08 19.10
C PRO A 230 6.88 14.55 18.88
N GLY A 231 6.03 15.51 19.29
CA GLY A 231 6.31 16.93 19.12
C GLY A 231 7.59 17.34 19.86
N ASP A 232 8.39 18.22 19.25
CA ASP A 232 9.61 18.74 19.86
C ASP A 232 9.34 19.80 20.96
N GLU A 233 8.10 20.32 21.03
CA GLU A 233 7.76 21.50 21.85
C GLU A 233 6.85 21.21 23.05
N ASP A 234 6.07 20.12 23.04
CA ASP A 234 5.18 19.73 24.15
C ASP A 234 5.49 18.28 24.59
N GLU A 235 6.05 18.09 25.79
CA GLU A 235 6.41 16.78 26.39
C GLU A 235 5.21 15.80 26.53
N ASP A 236 3.98 16.26 26.26
CA ASP A 236 2.73 15.51 26.42
C ASP A 236 2.14 14.97 25.09
N ASP A 237 2.68 15.31 23.92
CA ASP A 237 2.14 14.85 22.64
C ASP A 237 2.56 13.41 22.30
N GLU A 238 1.61 12.47 22.41
CA GLU A 238 1.85 11.07 22.04
C GLU A 238 2.08 10.92 20.51
N PRO A 239 3.12 10.17 20.08
CA PRO A 239 3.40 9.96 18.67
C PRO A 239 2.25 9.23 17.96
N VAL A 240 1.76 9.79 16.87
CA VAL A 240 0.67 9.19 16.08
C VAL A 240 1.24 8.29 15.00
N THR A 241 1.16 6.97 15.19
CA THR A 241 1.55 6.00 14.15
C THR A 241 0.32 5.36 13.50
N ARG A 242 -0.04 5.84 12.30
CA ARG A 242 -1.16 5.32 11.48
C ARG A 242 -0.76 4.16 10.59
N ILE A 243 0.43 4.21 10.01
CA ILE A 243 0.98 3.17 9.12
C ILE A 243 1.84 2.22 9.95
N ARG A 244 1.37 0.99 10.09
CA ARG A 244 2.03 -0.07 10.88
C ARG A 244 2.60 -1.15 9.98
N ASP A 245 3.75 -1.67 10.37
CA ASP A 245 4.36 -2.84 9.73
C ASP A 245 3.89 -4.14 10.38
N CYS A 246 3.96 -5.22 9.62
CA CYS A 246 3.70 -6.57 10.07
C CYS A 246 4.81 -7.02 11.02
N GLU A 247 4.48 -7.63 12.15
CA GLU A 247 5.48 -8.18 13.08
C GLU A 247 6.26 -9.39 12.51
N GLY A 248 5.77 -9.98 11.41
CA GLY A 248 6.42 -11.11 10.73
C GLY A 248 7.40 -10.67 9.66
N CYS A 249 6.88 -10.08 8.59
CA CYS A 249 7.66 -9.74 7.40
C CYS A 249 8.18 -8.30 7.39
N ARG A 250 7.80 -7.45 8.37
CA ARG A 250 8.19 -6.03 8.45
C ARG A 250 7.73 -5.15 7.28
N GLU A 251 6.75 -5.63 6.50
CA GLU A 251 6.08 -4.86 5.45
C GLU A 251 4.79 -4.19 5.95
N ILE A 252 4.36 -3.11 5.30
CA ILE A 252 3.13 -2.36 5.65
C ILE A 252 1.93 -3.31 5.67
N VAL A 253 1.08 -3.22 6.70
CA VAL A 253 -0.19 -3.95 6.76
C VAL A 253 -1.33 -3.01 6.40
N THR A 254 -2.00 -3.27 5.28
CA THR A 254 -3.28 -2.65 4.91
C THR A 254 -4.43 -3.65 4.95
N VAL A 255 -4.13 -4.95 4.94
CA VAL A 255 -5.09 -6.04 5.11
C VAL A 255 -4.50 -7.13 6.03
N GLY A 256 -5.28 -7.56 7.02
CA GLY A 256 -4.88 -8.64 7.91
C GLY A 256 -5.54 -8.59 9.28
N LEU A 257 -4.75 -8.81 10.32
CA LEU A 257 -5.19 -8.91 11.71
C LEU A 257 -4.49 -7.89 12.59
N ARG A 258 -5.19 -7.43 13.62
CA ARG A 258 -4.65 -6.59 14.68
C ARG A 258 -4.77 -7.27 16.03
N CYS A 259 -4.08 -6.72 17.02
CA CYS A 259 -4.25 -7.15 18.40
C CYS A 259 -5.61 -6.70 18.95
N ASP A 260 -6.23 -7.57 19.76
CA ASP A 260 -7.48 -7.29 20.46
C ASP A 260 -7.33 -6.17 21.51
N ASN A 261 -6.13 -6.01 22.08
CA ASN A 261 -5.80 -4.81 22.84
C ASN A 261 -5.65 -3.63 21.86
N LYS A 262 -6.57 -2.66 21.95
CA LYS A 262 -6.65 -1.54 21.01
C LYS A 262 -5.45 -0.59 21.06
N GLU A 263 -4.86 -0.44 22.24
CA GLU A 263 -3.65 0.37 22.45
C GLU A 263 -2.38 -0.38 22.01
N CYS A 264 -2.49 -1.68 21.71
CA CYS A 264 -1.38 -2.43 21.16
C CYS A 264 -1.21 -2.12 19.66
N GLY A 265 0.02 -1.74 19.28
CA GLY A 265 0.39 -1.46 17.89
C GLY A 265 0.69 -2.68 17.01
N VAL A 266 0.55 -3.91 17.52
CA VAL A 266 0.89 -5.14 16.77
C VAL A 266 -0.10 -5.41 15.65
N ARG A 267 0.41 -5.53 14.41
CA ARG A 267 -0.35 -5.88 13.21
C ARG A 267 0.32 -7.06 12.50
N TRP A 268 -0.49 -7.82 11.77
CA TRP A 268 -0.03 -8.98 11.00
C TRP A 268 -0.78 -9.07 9.69
N HIS A 269 -0.11 -9.48 8.61
CA HIS A 269 -0.79 -10.11 7.48
C HIS A 269 -1.34 -11.48 7.90
N ASP A 270 -2.43 -11.92 7.28
CA ASP A 270 -3.09 -13.21 7.59
C ASP A 270 -2.11 -14.40 7.54
N HIS A 271 -1.24 -14.44 6.53
CA HIS A 271 -0.26 -15.51 6.34
C HIS A 271 0.85 -15.48 7.40
N CYS A 272 1.33 -14.29 7.79
CA CYS A 272 2.34 -14.15 8.83
C CYS A 272 1.78 -14.55 10.21
N ALA A 273 0.55 -14.12 10.53
CA ALA A 273 -0.13 -14.52 11.75
C ALA A 273 -0.32 -16.04 11.81
N MET A 274 -0.77 -16.65 10.71
CA MET A 274 -0.97 -18.09 10.63
C MET A 274 0.33 -18.86 10.92
N GLN A 275 1.46 -18.43 10.33
CA GLN A 275 2.75 -19.07 10.56
C GLN A 275 3.27 -18.85 11.99
N TYR A 276 3.11 -17.65 12.54
CA TYR A 276 3.51 -17.34 13.91
C TYR A 276 2.70 -18.14 14.95
N PHE A 277 1.37 -18.09 14.89
CA PHE A 277 0.51 -18.73 15.88
C PHE A 277 0.47 -20.25 15.76
N ARG A 278 0.75 -20.82 14.58
CA ARG A 278 0.93 -22.27 14.42
C ARG A 278 2.15 -22.79 15.18
N ASN A 279 3.19 -21.97 15.32
CA ASN A 279 4.43 -22.32 16.02
C ASN A 279 4.36 -22.05 17.53
N GLN A 280 3.32 -21.39 18.02
CA GLN A 280 3.15 -21.14 19.44
C GLN A 280 2.71 -22.41 20.17
N GLN A 281 3.56 -22.92 21.06
CA GLN A 281 3.24 -24.08 21.89
C GLN A 281 2.24 -23.66 22.98
N GLY A 282 1.04 -24.21 22.93
CA GLY A 282 -0.04 -23.95 23.90
C GLY A 282 -1.41 -23.82 23.24
N SER A 283 -2.47 -24.08 24.00
CA SER A 283 -3.86 -24.01 23.51
C SER A 283 -4.37 -22.59 23.29
N ARG A 284 -3.69 -21.56 23.82
CA ARG A 284 -4.11 -20.15 23.74
C ARG A 284 -3.09 -19.31 22.98
N ARG A 285 -3.57 -18.66 21.90
CA ARG A 285 -2.79 -17.69 21.13
C ARG A 285 -2.59 -16.42 21.93
N ARG A 286 -1.39 -15.86 21.93
CA ARG A 286 -1.07 -14.61 22.65
C ARG A 286 -0.29 -13.64 21.80
N CYS A 287 -0.64 -12.36 21.90
CA CYS A 287 0.10 -11.27 21.27
C CYS A 287 1.60 -11.30 21.67
N PRO A 288 2.55 -11.17 20.74
CA PRO A 288 3.99 -11.14 21.07
C PRO A 288 4.38 -9.97 21.98
N LYS A 289 3.70 -8.82 21.84
CA LYS A 289 4.03 -7.56 22.55
C LYS A 289 3.32 -7.46 23.89
N CYS A 290 1.99 -7.34 23.90
CA CYS A 290 1.23 -7.07 25.13
C CYS A 290 0.76 -8.34 25.86
N LYS A 291 1.03 -9.54 25.33
CA LYS A 291 0.64 -10.85 25.90
C LYS A 291 -0.87 -11.09 26.09
N ALA A 292 -1.71 -10.15 25.64
CA ALA A 292 -3.15 -10.32 25.57
C ALA A 292 -3.51 -11.59 24.80
N GLU A 293 -4.61 -12.22 25.20
CA GLU A 293 -5.20 -13.33 24.44
C GLU A 293 -5.57 -12.86 23.04
N TRP A 294 -5.38 -13.73 22.06
CA TRP A 294 -5.58 -13.42 20.64
C TRP A 294 -6.71 -14.28 20.08
N GLU A 295 -7.89 -13.68 19.93
CA GLU A 295 -9.06 -14.36 19.38
C GLU A 295 -8.98 -14.42 17.85
N GLY A 296 -8.39 -13.40 17.23
CA GLY A 296 -8.26 -13.30 15.77
C GLY A 296 -9.52 -12.83 15.05
N GLU A 297 -10.42 -12.17 15.78
CA GLU A 297 -11.66 -11.56 15.25
C GLU A 297 -11.52 -10.04 15.02
N THR A 298 -10.32 -9.48 15.26
CA THR A 298 -10.03 -8.07 15.02
C THR A 298 -9.18 -7.90 13.76
N TYR A 299 -9.73 -7.16 12.79
CA TYR A 299 -9.21 -7.10 11.42
C TYR A 299 -8.62 -5.73 11.08
N VAL A 300 -7.77 -5.76 10.05
CA VAL A 300 -7.24 -4.63 9.30
C VAL A 300 -7.70 -4.77 7.85
N GLY A 301 -8.06 -3.67 7.19
CA GLY A 301 -8.55 -3.66 5.81
C GLY A 301 -10.07 -3.64 5.73
N GLU A 302 -10.63 -3.96 4.56
CA GLU A 302 -12.08 -3.94 4.32
C GLU A 302 -12.91 -4.77 5.32
N LYS A 303 -12.33 -5.85 5.86
CA LYS A 303 -12.96 -6.70 6.89
C LYS A 303 -13.25 -5.93 8.19
N ALA A 304 -12.48 -4.88 8.50
CA ALA A 304 -12.69 -4.03 9.66
C ALA A 304 -13.99 -3.22 9.56
N ASP A 305 -14.44 -2.86 8.35
CA ASP A 305 -15.73 -2.18 8.14
C ASP A 305 -16.91 -3.14 8.36
N GLN A 306 -16.76 -4.41 7.96
CA GLN A 306 -17.80 -5.43 8.08
C GLN A 306 -17.95 -5.94 9.52
N ALA A 307 -16.85 -6.11 10.25
CA ALA A 307 -16.86 -6.59 11.63
C ALA A 307 -17.53 -5.58 12.58
N GLY A 308 -17.38 -4.27 12.33
CA GLY A 308 -18.04 -3.21 13.12
C GLY A 308 -19.58 -3.22 13.02
N GLY A 309 -20.15 -3.82 11.97
CA GLY A 309 -21.60 -3.96 11.78
C GLY A 309 -22.21 -5.14 12.54
N ARG A 310 -21.42 -6.15 12.93
CA ARG A 310 -21.86 -7.27 13.76
C ARG A 310 -21.75 -6.90 15.24
N ARG A 311 -22.53 -5.93 15.70
CA ARG A 311 -22.88 -5.91 17.13
C ARG A 311 -23.60 -7.21 17.44
N ARG A 312 -22.98 -8.07 18.27
CA ARG A 312 -23.64 -9.18 18.93
C ARG A 312 -24.95 -8.64 19.52
N THR A 313 -26.08 -9.00 18.93
CA THR A 313 -27.36 -9.02 19.63
C THR A 313 -27.26 -10.11 20.68
N THR A 314 -26.60 -9.81 21.80
CA THR A 314 -26.74 -10.61 23.01
C THR A 314 -28.20 -10.48 23.42
N ASN A 315 -28.93 -11.58 23.23
CA ASN A 315 -30.29 -11.82 23.70
C ASN A 315 -30.49 -11.16 25.06
N GLY A 316 -31.49 -10.27 25.12
CA GLY A 316 -32.05 -9.79 26.36
C GLY A 316 -32.49 -10.99 27.19
N GLN A 317 -31.84 -11.19 28.31
CA GLN A 317 -32.27 -12.07 29.37
C GLN A 317 -33.52 -11.42 29.97
N SER A 318 -34.70 -11.88 29.57
CA SER A 318 -35.94 -11.54 30.26
C SER A 318 -35.84 -12.09 31.67
N SER A 319 -35.58 -11.21 32.64
CA SER A 319 -35.83 -11.49 34.05
C SER A 319 -37.35 -11.59 34.23
N MET A 320 -37.84 -12.81 34.45
CA MET A 320 -39.15 -13.04 35.03
C MET A 320 -39.18 -12.30 36.37
N ILE A 321 -40.13 -11.38 36.50
CA ILE A 321 -40.55 -10.84 37.79
C ILE A 321 -41.59 -11.86 38.28
N ASP A 322 -41.23 -12.58 39.34
CA ASP A 322 -42.18 -13.34 40.13
C ASP A 322 -43.12 -12.34 40.83
N GLU A 323 -44.40 -12.39 40.47
CA GLU A 323 -45.49 -11.79 41.23
C GLU A 323 -45.91 -12.78 42.32
N ASP A 324 -45.28 -12.66 43.49
CA ASP A 324 -45.88 -13.06 44.77
C ASP A 324 -46.55 -11.81 45.36
N ASP A 325 -47.88 -11.81 45.47
CA ASP A 325 -48.62 -11.60 46.74
C ASP A 325 -50.12 -11.28 46.52
N GLU A 326 -50.93 -11.98 47.34
CA GLU A 326 -52.35 -11.77 47.74
C GLU A 326 -53.51 -12.16 46.80
#